data_AF-A0A4R7NSM4-F1
#
_entry.id   AF-A0A4R7NSM4-F1
#
_cell.length_a   1.000
_cell.length_b   1.000
_cell.length_c   1.000
_cell.angle_alpha   90.00
_cell.angle_beta   90.00
_cell.angle_gamma   90.00
#
_symmetry.space_group_name_H-M   'P 1'
#
loop_
_entity.id
_entity.type
_entity.pdbx_description
1 polymer ?
#
loop_
_entity_poly.entity_id
_entity_poly.type
_entity_poly.pdbx_seq_one_letter_code
_entity_poly.pdbx_strand_id
1 'polypeptide(L)'
;MTRVAIFVDTQNVYYTVREAYGKHFDYRRFWARATANREVLAARCYATDKGDAKQREFQNILRSIGFEVRLKPFIQRADGSAKGDWDVGITLDAIEYAAHADVVVLVSGDGDFDLLAQKIREVHGKRVEVYGVPKLTANSLINAASQFIPIEGELLLG
;
A
#
# COMPACT_ATOMS: atom_id res chain seq x y z
N MET A 1 -15.76 -16.92 3.86
CA MET A 1 -15.34 -15.86 2.92
C MET A 1 -13.89 -15.54 3.24
N THR A 2 -13.02 -15.32 2.26
CA THR A 2 -11.60 -15.03 2.54
C THR A 2 -11.48 -13.65 3.18
N ARG A 3 -10.81 -13.56 4.33
CA ARG A 3 -10.60 -12.29 5.05
C ARG A 3 -9.33 -11.60 4.56
N VAL A 4 -9.42 -10.33 4.20
CA VAL A 4 -8.32 -9.53 3.64
C VAL A 4 -8.02 -8.30 4.49
N ALA A 5 -6.73 -8.02 4.67
CA ALA A 5 -6.23 -6.76 5.21
C ALA A 5 -5.36 -6.06 4.16
N ILE A 6 -5.63 -4.78 3.88
CA ILE A 6 -5.00 -4.02 2.78
C ILE A 6 -4.22 -2.84 3.35
N PHE A 7 -2.96 -2.69 2.95
CA PHE A 7 -2.07 -1.63 3.39
C PHE A 7 -1.41 -0.96 2.19
N VAL A 8 -1.70 0.33 2.00
CA VAL A 8 -1.27 1.09 0.82
C VAL A 8 -0.27 2.17 1.22
N ASP A 9 0.97 2.03 0.75
CA ASP A 9 1.95 3.10 0.79
C ASP A 9 1.64 4.11 -0.32
N THR A 10 0.88 5.15 0.02
CA THR A 10 0.41 6.10 -0.99
C THR A 10 1.55 6.92 -1.60
N GLN A 11 2.67 7.10 -0.89
CA GLN A 11 3.81 7.85 -1.42
C GLN A 11 4.57 7.00 -2.43
N ASN A 12 4.92 5.77 -2.06
CA ASN A 12 5.59 4.85 -2.98
C ASN A 12 4.76 4.63 -4.26
N VAL A 13 3.45 4.37 -4.11
CA VAL A 13 2.53 4.22 -5.26
C VAL A 13 2.49 5.48 -6.11
N TYR A 14 2.39 6.67 -5.51
CA TYR A 14 2.35 7.91 -6.27
C TYR A 14 3.63 8.10 -7.10
N TYR A 15 4.81 8.01 -6.47
CA TYR A 15 6.07 8.28 -7.18
C TYR A 15 6.35 7.23 -8.25
N THR A 16 6.20 5.95 -7.95
CA THR A 16 6.49 4.87 -8.91
C THR A 16 5.55 4.89 -10.11
N VAL A 17 4.25 5.13 -9.91
CA VAL A 17 3.27 5.21 -11.00
C VAL A 17 3.51 6.44 -11.87
N ARG A 18 3.84 7.59 -11.26
CA ARG A 18 4.17 8.82 -11.99
C ARG A 18 5.42 8.63 -12.83
N GLU A 19 6.46 8.00 -12.28
CA GLU A 19 7.73 7.77 -12.97
C GLU A 19 7.59 6.79 -14.14
N ALA A 20 6.96 5.63 -13.91
CA ALA A 20 6.88 4.60 -14.94
C ALA A 20 5.87 4.90 -16.06
N TYR A 21 4.79 5.61 -15.75
CA TYR A 21 3.64 5.74 -16.65
C TYR A 21 3.17 7.18 -16.90
N GLY A 22 3.63 8.16 -16.13
CA GLY A 22 3.13 9.54 -16.22
C GLY A 22 1.65 9.70 -15.82
N LYS A 23 1.07 8.68 -15.18
CA LYS A 23 -0.36 8.55 -14.85
C LYS A 23 -0.62 8.57 -13.34
N HIS A 24 -1.87 8.43 -12.94
CA HIS A 24 -2.25 8.26 -11.54
C HIS A 24 -2.79 6.85 -11.30
N PHE A 25 -2.69 6.35 -10.07
CA PHE A 25 -3.23 5.06 -9.68
C PHE A 25 -4.75 5.12 -9.53
N ASP A 26 -5.47 4.15 -10.08
CA ASP A 26 -6.93 4.03 -9.92
C ASP A 26 -7.28 3.23 -8.66
N TYR A 27 -7.46 3.95 -7.56
CA TYR A 27 -7.85 3.39 -6.27
C TYR A 27 -9.22 2.70 -6.29
N ARG A 28 -10.15 3.09 -7.17
CA ARG A 28 -11.49 2.47 -7.26
C ARG A 28 -11.40 1.11 -7.94
N ARG A 29 -10.64 1.01 -9.04
CA ARG A 29 -10.38 -0.27 -9.72
C ARG A 29 -9.55 -1.20 -8.86
N PHE A 30 -8.54 -0.67 -8.19
CA PHE A 30 -7.80 -1.43 -7.19
C PHE A 30 -8.71 -1.98 -6.09
N TRP A 31 -9.54 -1.14 -5.46
CA TRP A 31 -10.48 -1.56 -4.42
C TRP A 31 -11.39 -2.69 -4.91
N ALA A 32 -12.09 -2.47 -6.03
CA ALA A 32 -13.01 -3.46 -6.59
C ALA A 32 -12.34 -4.81 -6.85
N ARG A 33 -11.08 -4.82 -7.31
CA ARG A 33 -10.31 -6.04 -7.55
C ARG A 33 -9.82 -6.69 -6.26
N ALA A 34 -9.25 -5.91 -5.35
CA ALA A 34 -8.62 -6.41 -4.12
C ALA A 34 -9.64 -6.93 -3.09
N THR A 35 -10.89 -6.44 -3.15
CA THR A 35 -11.97 -6.82 -2.22
C THR A 35 -13.01 -7.78 -2.83
N ALA A 36 -12.88 -8.14 -4.10
CA ALA A 36 -13.85 -9.02 -4.77
C ALA A 36 -13.99 -10.37 -4.05
N ASN A 37 -15.21 -10.71 -3.63
CA ASN A 37 -15.54 -11.94 -2.89
C ASN A 37 -14.75 -12.14 -1.59
N ARG A 38 -14.28 -11.05 -0.98
CA ARG A 38 -13.49 -11.05 0.27
C ARG A 38 -14.17 -10.21 1.35
N GLU A 39 -13.96 -10.60 2.60
CA GLU A 39 -14.35 -9.79 3.76
C GLU A 39 -13.17 -8.87 4.13
N VAL A 40 -13.39 -7.56 4.12
CA VAL A 40 -12.33 -6.58 4.42
C VAL A 40 -12.25 -6.38 5.93
N LEU A 41 -11.20 -6.91 6.56
CA LEU A 41 -10.92 -6.67 7.98
C LEU A 41 -10.32 -5.29 8.22
N ALA A 42 -9.44 -4.86 7.32
CA ALA A 42 -8.83 -3.55 7.32
C ALA A 42 -8.46 -3.12 5.91
N ALA A 43 -8.57 -1.83 5.63
CA ALA A 43 -8.00 -1.22 4.44
C ALA A 43 -7.47 0.17 4.79
N ARG A 44 -6.14 0.31 4.85
CA ARG A 44 -5.48 1.54 5.28
C ARG A 44 -4.63 2.14 4.17
N CYS A 45 -4.82 3.43 3.94
CA CYS A 45 -3.96 4.24 3.09
C CYS A 45 -3.08 5.13 3.96
N TYR A 46 -1.77 4.99 3.82
CA TYR A 46 -0.78 5.73 4.58
C TYR A 46 -0.26 6.88 3.74
N ALA A 47 -0.61 8.10 4.14
CA ALA A 47 -0.29 9.32 3.41
C ALA A 47 0.42 10.35 4.31
N THR A 48 1.19 11.23 3.68
CA THR A 48 1.69 12.44 4.34
C THR A 48 0.63 13.53 4.34
N ASP A 49 0.69 14.43 5.31
CA ASP A 49 -0.17 15.62 5.36
C ASP A 49 0.68 16.88 5.22
N LYS A 50 0.51 17.57 4.08
CA LYS A 50 1.12 18.86 3.73
C LYS A 50 0.15 20.02 3.97
N GLY A 51 -1.09 19.76 4.37
CA GLY A 51 -2.09 20.79 4.66
C GLY A 51 -2.64 21.54 3.45
N ASP A 52 -2.41 21.06 2.21
CA ASP A 52 -2.97 21.68 1.01
C ASP A 52 -4.38 21.15 0.66
N ALA A 53 -5.14 21.95 -0.10
CA ALA A 53 -6.54 21.64 -0.43
C ALA A 53 -6.70 20.42 -1.34
N LYS A 54 -5.79 20.22 -2.29
CA LYS A 54 -5.84 19.09 -3.25
C LYS A 54 -5.60 17.78 -2.52
N GLN A 55 -4.69 17.78 -1.54
CA GLN A 55 -4.40 16.60 -0.75
C GLN A 55 -5.59 16.21 0.14
N ARG A 56 -6.27 17.19 0.75
CA ARG A 56 -7.51 16.94 1.51
C ARG A 56 -8.61 16.33 0.62
N GLU A 57 -8.77 16.83 -0.59
CA GLU A 57 -9.72 16.27 -1.56
C GLU A 57 -9.38 14.81 -1.90
N PHE A 58 -8.11 14.52 -2.21
CA PHE A 58 -7.66 13.16 -2.45
C PHE A 58 -7.90 12.24 -1.25
N GLN A 59 -7.61 12.68 -0.03
CA GLN A 59 -7.88 11.91 1.20
C GLN A 59 -9.38 11.63 1.35
N ASN A 60 -10.25 12.58 1.02
CA ASN A 60 -11.70 12.37 1.05
C ASN A 60 -12.17 11.37 -0.01
N ILE A 61 -11.55 11.36 -1.20
CA ILE A 61 -11.79 10.33 -2.21
C ILE A 61 -11.43 8.95 -1.66
N LEU A 62 -10.25 8.79 -1.05
CA LEU A 62 -9.84 7.51 -0.44
C LEU A 62 -10.84 7.03 0.62
N ARG A 63 -11.29 7.92 1.51
CA ARG A 63 -12.31 7.61 2.52
C ARG A 63 -13.63 7.19 1.88
N SER A 64 -14.07 7.86 0.82
CA SER A 64 -15.30 7.53 0.08
C SER A 64 -15.26 6.16 -0.59
N ILE A 65 -14.07 5.66 -0.91
CA ILE A 65 -13.87 4.33 -1.50
C ILE A 65 -13.98 3.22 -0.44
N GLY A 66 -13.66 3.54 0.83
CA GLY A 66 -13.69 2.60 1.95
C GLY A 66 -12.37 2.49 2.70
N PHE A 67 -11.34 3.28 2.34
CA PHE A 67 -10.07 3.27 3.06
C PHE A 67 -10.12 4.11 4.34
N GLU A 68 -9.51 3.58 5.39
CA GLU A 68 -9.06 4.39 6.52
C GLU A 68 -7.76 5.13 6.12
N VAL A 69 -7.77 6.46 6.21
CA VAL A 69 -6.60 7.27 5.83
C VAL A 69 -5.78 7.61 7.08
N ARG A 70 -4.56 7.09 7.13
CA ARG A 70 -3.57 7.37 8.17
C ARG A 70 -2.66 8.50 7.71
N LEU A 71 -2.65 9.60 8.47
CA LEU A 71 -1.90 10.81 8.14
C LEU A 71 -0.71 11.00 9.06
N LYS A 72 0.44 11.29 8.47
CA LYS A 72 1.66 11.67 9.19
C LYS A 72 2.02 13.12 8.82
N PRO A 73 2.28 14.00 9.79
CA PRO A 73 2.66 15.38 9.50
C PRO A 73 3.91 15.40 8.61
N PHE A 74 3.88 16.18 7.53
CA PHE A 74 5.07 16.40 6.72
C PHE A 74 6.05 17.31 7.49
N ILE A 75 7.13 16.72 8.01
CA ILE A 75 8.17 17.47 8.72
C ILE A 75 9.42 17.49 7.86
N GLN A 76 9.76 18.67 7.33
CA GLN A 76 11.05 18.91 6.71
C GLN A 76 12.05 19.21 7.82
N ARG A 77 13.10 18.38 7.94
CA ARG A 77 14.17 18.65 8.90
C ARG A 77 15.00 19.84 8.44
N ALA A 78 15.72 20.45 9.37
CA ALA A 78 16.66 21.53 9.09
C ALA A 78 17.80 21.10 8.12
N ASP A 79 18.07 19.80 8.01
CA ASP A 79 19.03 19.21 7.07
C ASP A 79 18.46 18.91 5.68
N GLY A 80 17.18 19.25 5.43
CA GLY A 80 16.49 19.00 4.17
C GLY A 80 15.98 17.57 3.98
N SER A 81 16.29 16.63 4.89
CA SER A 81 15.74 15.27 4.82
C SER A 81 14.26 15.25 5.18
N ALA A 82 13.47 14.51 4.39
CA ALA A 82 12.10 14.21 4.75
C ALA A 82 12.10 13.20 5.89
N LYS A 83 11.53 13.56 7.05
CA LYS A 83 11.34 12.56 8.12
C LYS A 83 10.02 11.81 7.90
N GLY A 84 10.13 10.49 7.89
CA GLY A 84 9.03 9.61 8.29
C GLY A 84 8.19 9.10 7.14
N ASP A 85 8.78 8.20 6.36
CA ASP A 85 8.04 7.14 5.69
C ASP A 85 7.06 6.44 6.65
N TRP A 86 6.17 5.66 6.07
CA TRP A 86 5.19 4.91 6.82
C TRP A 86 5.64 3.49 7.14
N ASP A 87 6.89 3.13 6.86
CA ASP A 87 7.34 1.74 6.81
C ASP A 87 7.14 1.04 8.14
N VAL A 88 7.54 1.68 9.24
CA VAL A 88 7.31 1.16 10.59
C VAL A 88 5.82 1.04 10.91
N GLY A 89 5.00 2.03 10.55
CA GLY A 89 3.57 2.01 10.84
C GLY A 89 2.83 0.93 10.04
N ILE A 90 3.13 0.83 8.74
CA ILE A 90 2.66 -0.22 7.84
C ILE A 90 3.06 -1.60 8.39
N THR A 91 4.32 -1.76 8.80
CA THR A 91 4.85 -3.03 9.33
C THR A 91 4.10 -3.49 10.58
N LEU A 92 3.89 -2.57 11.53
CA LEU A 92 3.18 -2.88 12.78
C LEU A 92 1.74 -3.29 12.49
N ASP A 93 1.02 -2.48 11.72
CA ASP A 93 -0.37 -2.75 11.39
C ASP A 93 -0.52 -4.06 10.57
N ALA A 94 0.36 -4.30 9.61
CA ALA A 94 0.31 -5.49 8.78
C ALA A 94 0.57 -6.78 9.58
N ILE A 95 1.51 -6.78 10.52
CA ILE A 95 1.75 -7.91 11.42
C ILE A 95 0.59 -8.14 12.38
N GLU A 96 0.02 -7.06 12.94
CA GLU A 96 -1.14 -7.16 13.83
C GLU A 96 -2.32 -7.84 13.11
N TYR A 97 -2.66 -7.37 11.90
CA TYR A 97 -3.75 -7.96 11.12
C TYR A 97 -3.41 -9.33 10.54
N ALA A 98 -2.14 -9.68 10.35
CA ALA A 98 -1.75 -11.03 9.91
C ALA A 98 -2.18 -12.12 10.90
N ALA A 99 -2.43 -11.80 12.17
CA ALA A 99 -3.00 -12.75 13.12
C ALA A 99 -4.47 -13.13 12.78
N HIS A 100 -5.19 -12.25 12.09
CA HIS A 100 -6.64 -12.39 11.87
C HIS A 100 -7.02 -12.56 10.40
N ALA A 101 -6.25 -11.97 9.47
CA ALA A 101 -6.50 -12.07 8.04
C ALA A 101 -6.05 -13.43 7.48
N ASP A 102 -6.65 -13.81 6.35
CA ASP A 102 -6.20 -14.94 5.54
C ASP A 102 -5.24 -14.46 4.44
N VAL A 103 -5.45 -13.22 3.97
CA VAL A 103 -4.63 -12.54 2.95
C VAL A 103 -4.23 -11.14 3.44
N VAL A 104 -2.95 -10.82 3.35
CA VAL A 104 -2.43 -9.46 3.52
C VAL A 104 -2.05 -8.90 2.15
N VAL A 105 -2.63 -7.76 1.79
CA VAL A 105 -2.30 -7.04 0.56
C VAL A 105 -1.41 -5.85 0.91
N LEU A 106 -0.19 -5.85 0.36
CA LEU A 106 0.74 -4.73 0.44
C LEU A 106 0.77 -4.03 -0.92
N VAL A 107 0.51 -2.72 -0.94
CA VAL A 107 0.59 -1.92 -2.16
C VAL A 107 1.78 -0.98 -2.02
N SER A 108 2.95 -1.49 -2.40
CA SER A 108 4.24 -0.80 -2.42
C SER A 108 5.23 -1.57 -3.28
N GLY A 109 6.19 -0.85 -3.86
CA GLY A 109 7.37 -1.40 -4.53
C GLY A 109 8.61 -1.51 -3.63
N ASP A 110 8.51 -1.06 -2.37
CA ASP A 110 9.68 -0.88 -1.49
C ASP A 110 10.26 -2.22 -0.99
N GLY A 111 11.56 -2.41 -1.17
CA GLY A 111 12.29 -3.60 -0.74
C GLY A 111 12.30 -3.77 0.78
N ASP A 112 12.17 -2.69 1.57
CA ASP A 112 12.21 -2.76 3.03
C ASP A 112 11.02 -3.55 3.63
N PHE A 113 9.96 -3.80 2.83
CA PHE A 113 8.85 -4.68 3.21
C PHE A 113 9.09 -6.17 2.94
N ASP A 114 10.24 -6.58 2.39
CA ASP A 114 10.50 -7.99 2.08
C ASP A 114 10.50 -8.88 3.33
N LEU A 115 11.14 -8.44 4.42
CA LEU A 115 11.14 -9.12 5.72
C LEU A 115 9.75 -9.20 6.32
N LEU A 116 8.92 -8.16 6.14
CA LEU A 116 7.52 -8.15 6.55
C LEU A 116 6.74 -9.23 5.80
N ALA A 117 6.83 -9.25 4.47
CA ALA A 117 6.15 -10.23 3.63
C ALA A 117 6.60 -11.66 3.98
N GLN A 118 7.90 -11.87 4.16
CA GLN A 118 8.46 -13.14 4.58
C GLN A 118 7.93 -13.57 5.96
N LYS A 119 7.93 -12.67 6.95
CA LYS A 119 7.43 -12.96 8.30
C LYS A 119 5.95 -13.36 8.29
N ILE A 120 5.11 -12.63 7.55
CA ILE A 120 3.68 -12.94 7.43
C ILE A 120 3.48 -14.34 6.82
N ARG A 121 4.26 -14.67 5.78
CA ARG A 121 4.15 -15.96 5.10
C ARG A 121 4.67 -17.13 5.93
N GLU A 122 5.86 -16.98 6.52
CA GLU A 122 6.56 -18.08 7.20
C GLU A 122 6.13 -18.29 8.64
N VAL A 123 5.85 -17.21 9.38
CA VAL A 123 5.50 -17.29 10.81
C VAL A 123 3.99 -17.31 11.01
N HIS A 124 3.24 -16.47 10.30
CA HIS A 124 1.78 -16.43 10.43
C HIS A 124 1.06 -17.39 9.46
N GLY A 125 1.78 -17.99 8.50
CA GLY A 125 1.21 -18.91 7.53
C GLY A 125 0.18 -18.27 6.61
N LYS A 126 0.24 -16.95 6.39
CA LYS A 126 -0.75 -16.20 5.61
C LYS A 126 -0.28 -15.90 4.20
N ARG A 127 -1.23 -15.68 3.30
CA ARG A 127 -0.93 -15.26 1.93
C ARG A 127 -0.57 -13.78 1.91
N VAL A 128 0.50 -13.42 1.20
CA VAL A 128 0.87 -12.03 0.94
C VAL A 128 0.73 -11.73 -0.54
N GLU A 129 -0.10 -10.75 -0.88
CA GLU A 129 -0.27 -10.22 -2.24
C GLU A 129 0.39 -8.85 -2.32
N VAL A 130 1.41 -8.71 -3.18
CA VAL A 130 2.09 -7.43 -3.39
C VAL A 130 1.61 -6.81 -4.69
N TYR A 131 1.13 -5.57 -4.61
CA TYR A 131 0.87 -4.72 -5.75
C TYR A 131 2.00 -3.70 -5.89
N GLY A 132 2.68 -3.69 -7.03
CA GLY A 132 3.77 -2.75 -7.29
C GLY A 132 3.98 -2.49 -8.77
N VAL A 133 4.63 -1.38 -9.10
CA VAL A 133 5.06 -1.07 -10.48
C VAL A 133 6.23 -1.98 -10.84
N PRO A 134 6.15 -2.88 -11.84
CA PRO A 134 7.13 -3.95 -12.01
C PRO A 134 8.58 -3.47 -12.16
N LYS A 135 8.80 -2.37 -12.89
CA LYS A 135 10.15 -1.81 -13.12
C LYS A 135 10.75 -1.11 -11.89
N LEU A 136 9.91 -0.78 -10.91
CA LEU A 136 10.26 0.01 -9.72
C LEU A 136 9.89 -0.73 -8.43
N THR A 137 9.72 -2.06 -8.50
CA THR A 137 9.50 -2.92 -7.34
C THR A 137 10.77 -3.73 -7.09
N ALA A 138 11.21 -3.79 -5.84
CA ALA A 138 12.37 -4.60 -5.47
C ALA A 138 12.12 -6.09 -5.74
N ASN A 139 13.08 -6.75 -6.40
CA ASN A 139 13.02 -8.20 -6.64
C ASN A 139 12.93 -9.01 -5.34
N SER A 140 13.52 -8.52 -4.25
CA SER A 140 13.44 -9.18 -2.94
C SER A 140 12.00 -9.23 -2.43
N LEU A 141 11.26 -8.11 -2.52
CA LEU A 141 9.84 -8.05 -2.16
C LEU A 141 8.98 -8.95 -3.06
N ILE A 142 9.23 -8.96 -4.38
CA ILE A 142 8.52 -9.85 -5.32
C ILE A 142 8.69 -11.32 -4.91
N ASN A 143 9.91 -11.73 -4.58
CA ASN A 143 10.23 -13.09 -4.17
C ASN A 143 9.68 -13.42 -2.75
N ALA A 144 9.59 -12.42 -1.88
CA ALA A 144 9.01 -12.55 -0.54
C ALA A 144 7.48 -12.60 -0.53
N ALA A 145 6.81 -12.19 -1.61
CA ALA A 145 5.36 -12.27 -1.75
C ALA A 145 4.87 -13.71 -2.03
N SER A 146 3.62 -14.03 -1.70
CA SER A 146 2.94 -15.22 -2.24
C SER A 146 2.47 -15.01 -3.67
N GLN A 147 2.17 -13.77 -4.04
CA GLN A 147 1.82 -13.37 -5.39
C GLN A 147 2.20 -11.90 -5.59
N PHE A 148 2.84 -11.62 -6.71
CA PHE A 148 3.04 -10.26 -7.20
C PHE A 148 1.98 -9.92 -8.25
N ILE A 149 1.41 -8.72 -8.16
CA ILE A 149 0.35 -8.22 -9.03
C ILE A 149 0.80 -6.87 -9.60
N PRO A 150 1.07 -6.78 -10.92
CA PRO A 150 1.64 -5.57 -11.49
C PRO A 150 0.63 -4.41 -11.46
N ILE A 151 1.09 -3.23 -11.05
CA ILE A 151 0.36 -1.97 -11.20
C ILE A 151 0.59 -1.48 -12.64
N GLU A 152 -0.36 -1.79 -13.52
CA GLU A 152 -0.35 -1.37 -14.92
C GLU A 152 -1.78 -1.46 -15.50
N GLY A 153 -1.94 -1.05 -16.76
CA GLY A 153 -3.21 -1.21 -17.49
C GLY A 153 -4.40 -0.59 -16.77
N GLU A 154 -5.39 -1.42 -16.43
CA GLU A 154 -6.66 -1.01 -15.77
C GLU A 154 -6.48 -0.43 -14.36
N LEU A 155 -5.31 -0.56 -13.74
CA LEU A 155 -4.99 0.05 -12.45
C LEU A 155 -4.47 1.49 -12.58
N LEU A 156 -4.40 2.03 -13.81
CA LEU A 156 -3.96 3.39 -14.08
C LEU A 156 -5.13 4.24 -14.58
N LEU A 157 -5.27 5.44 -14.03
CA LEU A 157 -6.20 6.45 -14.54
C LEU A 157 -5.74 6.90 -15.94
N GLY A 158 -6.65 6.80 -16.90
CA GLY A 158 -6.48 7.24 -18.29
C GLY A 158 -6.90 8.68 -18.47
#